data_AF-A0A6N2SZC7-F1
#
_entry.id   AF-A0A6N2SZC7-F1
#
_cell.length_a   1.000
_cell.length_b   1.000
_cell.length_c   1.000
_cell.angle_alpha   90.00
_cell.angle_beta   90.00
_cell.angle_gamma   90.00
#
_symmetry.space_group_name_H-M   'P 1'
#
loop_
_entity.id
_entity.type
_entity.pdbx_description
1 polymer ?
#
loop_
_entity_poly.entity_id
_entity_poly.type
_entity_poly.pdbx_seq_one_letter_code
_entity_poly.pdbx_strand_id
1 'polypeptide(L)'
;MAEQFLTMSQKELKNELLTDEEYELIRNYGGNLEHFWLEAFQDEGEDIRSGDFPAAIVTDIATDPNGSCLEVGTGNPSTIYVVVPIDGELHICVGAVYSFYQFEQPLAERLTDSEWRQMMGIAVKEDGTYNFDAPVDAPEWTRSYRYEYEY
;
A
#
# COMPACT_ATOMS: atom_id res chain seq x y z
N MET A 1 2.28 11.67 15.40
CA MET A 1 2.91 10.41 14.92
C MET A 1 3.54 10.57 13.53
N ALA A 2 2.78 10.95 12.48
CA ALA A 2 3.36 11.16 11.14
C ALA A 2 4.54 12.15 11.10
N GLU A 3 4.46 13.26 11.84
CA GLU A 3 5.52 14.25 11.96
C GLU A 3 6.80 13.70 12.63
N GLN A 4 6.66 12.76 13.57
CA GLN A 4 7.81 12.10 14.21
C GLN A 4 8.51 11.17 13.22
N PHE A 5 7.76 10.38 12.44
CA PHE A 5 8.34 9.54 11.38
C PHE A 5 9.05 10.36 10.30
N LEU A 6 8.47 11.49 9.90
CA LEU A 6 9.12 12.43 8.99
C LEU A 6 10.44 12.96 9.58
N THR A 7 10.43 13.38 10.84
CA THR A 7 11.62 13.89 11.53
C THR A 7 12.72 12.83 11.59
N MET A 8 12.40 11.60 11.98
CA MET A 8 13.35 10.49 12.01
C MET A 8 13.91 10.18 10.61
N SER A 9 13.03 10.12 9.60
CA SER A 9 13.47 9.89 8.22
C SER A 9 14.43 10.99 7.73
N GLN A 10 14.18 12.25 8.08
CA GLN A 10 15.07 13.38 7.73
C GLN A 10 16.42 13.30 8.45
N LYS A 11 16.47 12.81 9.69
CA LYS A 11 17.72 12.57 10.43
C LYS A 11 18.53 11.45 9.79
N GLU A 12 17.89 10.31 9.50
CA GLU A 12 18.53 9.16 8.86
C GLU A 12 19.11 9.53 7.49
N LEU A 13 18.38 10.31 6.68
CA LEU A 13 18.86 10.81 5.38
C LEU A 13 20.09 11.74 5.50
N LYS A 14 20.31 12.34 6.66
CA LYS A 14 21.50 13.16 6.97
C LYS A 14 22.60 12.37 7.68
N ASN A 15 22.41 11.06 7.91
CA ASN A 15 23.26 10.21 8.74
C ASN A 15 23.38 10.71 10.20
N GLU A 16 22.32 11.34 10.72
CA GLU A 16 22.22 11.71 12.13
C GLU A 16 21.62 10.52 12.91
N LEU A 17 22.21 10.20 14.07
CA LEU A 17 21.69 9.15 14.93
C LEU A 17 20.33 9.54 15.53
N LEU A 18 19.40 8.59 15.56
CA LEU A 18 18.14 8.71 16.30
C LEU A 18 18.40 8.56 17.80
N THR A 19 17.50 9.10 18.62
CA THR A 19 17.50 8.86 20.07
C THR A 19 16.99 7.45 20.39
N ASP A 20 17.30 6.95 21.60
CA ASP A 20 16.79 5.64 22.05
C ASP A 20 15.24 5.58 22.00
N GLU A 21 14.57 6.67 22.36
CA GLU A 21 13.11 6.79 22.30
C GLU A 21 12.57 6.72 20.86
N GLU A 22 13.28 7.33 19.91
CA GLU A 22 12.96 7.27 18.48
C GLU A 22 13.13 5.86 17.92
N TYR A 23 14.21 5.16 18.30
CA TYR A 23 14.41 3.76 17.96
C TYR A 23 13.33 2.85 18.55
N GLU A 24 12.97 3.03 19.82
CA GLU A 24 11.89 2.26 20.44
C GLU A 24 10.55 2.52 19.75
N LEU A 25 10.27 3.76 19.32
CA LEU A 25 9.05 4.07 18.58
C LEU A 25 8.96 3.27 17.28
N ILE A 26 10.00 3.28 16.44
CA ILE A 26 9.98 2.58 15.14
C ILE A 26 10.01 1.05 15.31
N ARG A 27 10.69 0.52 16.35
CA ARG A 27 10.71 -0.91 16.67
C ARG A 27 9.33 -1.43 17.08
N ASN A 28 8.61 -0.65 17.88
CA ASN A 28 7.30 -1.06 18.42
C ASN A 28 6.12 -0.66 17.53
N TYR A 29 6.33 0.15 16.48
CA TYR A 29 5.24 0.68 15.65
C TYR A 29 4.37 -0.42 15.01
N GLY A 30 4.99 -1.50 14.53
CA GLY A 30 4.24 -2.63 13.96
C GLY A 30 3.29 -3.28 14.96
N GLY A 31 3.75 -3.52 16.20
CA GLY A 31 2.91 -4.07 17.27
C GLY A 31 1.82 -3.09 17.72
N ASN A 32 2.11 -1.79 17.74
CA ASN A 32 1.09 -0.77 18.02
C ASN A 32 0.00 -0.75 16.94
N LEU A 33 0.36 -0.94 15.66
CA LEU A 33 -0.59 -1.01 14.56
C LEU A 33 -1.46 -2.27 14.64
N GLU A 34 -0.86 -3.42 14.94
CA GLU A 34 -1.57 -4.67 15.17
C GLU A 34 -2.55 -4.55 16.33
N HIS A 35 -2.11 -3.97 17.45
CA HIS A 35 -2.99 -3.76 18.60
C HIS A 35 -4.16 -2.85 18.27
N PHE A 36 -3.91 -1.73 17.58
CA PHE A 36 -4.96 -0.83 17.11
C PHE A 36 -5.96 -1.55 16.20
N TRP A 37 -5.47 -2.41 15.29
CA TRP A 37 -6.32 -3.21 14.42
C TRP A 37 -7.23 -4.14 15.21
N LEU A 38 -6.67 -4.90 16.15
CA LEU A 38 -7.43 -5.82 17.00
C LEU A 38 -8.47 -5.09 17.84
N GLU A 39 -8.13 -3.91 18.39
CA GLU A 39 -9.08 -3.09 19.16
C GLU A 39 -10.21 -2.53 18.29
N ALA A 40 -9.89 -2.02 17.10
CA ALA A 40 -10.87 -1.44 16.18
C ALA A 40 -11.94 -2.46 15.74
N PHE A 41 -11.58 -3.75 15.70
CA PHE A 41 -12.44 -4.83 15.24
C PHE A 41 -12.80 -5.85 16.33
N GLN A 42 -12.65 -5.48 17.60
CA GLN A 42 -12.93 -6.39 18.72
C GLN A 42 -14.35 -6.97 18.72
N ASP A 43 -15.32 -6.26 18.17
CA ASP A 43 -16.74 -6.65 18.13
C ASP A 43 -17.10 -7.54 16.93
N GLU A 44 -16.19 -7.68 15.95
CA GLU A 44 -16.39 -8.40 14.69
C GLU A 44 -15.91 -9.86 14.76
N GLY A 45 -15.29 -10.27 15.88
CA GLY A 45 -14.88 -11.65 16.18
C GLY A 45 -13.36 -11.87 16.22
N GLU A 46 -12.93 -13.07 16.62
CA GLU A 46 -11.51 -13.41 16.84
C GLU A 46 -10.75 -13.88 15.58
N ASP A 47 -11.41 -14.14 14.45
CA ASP A 47 -10.79 -14.70 13.22
C ASP A 47 -10.73 -13.67 12.08
N ILE A 48 -10.56 -12.40 12.42
CA ILE A 48 -10.44 -11.31 11.44
C ILE A 48 -9.04 -11.31 10.86
N ARG A 49 -8.96 -11.41 9.54
CA ARG A 49 -7.72 -11.45 8.78
C ARG A 49 -7.58 -10.15 8.01
N SER A 50 -6.33 -9.79 7.71
CA SER A 50 -6.05 -8.65 6.83
C SER A 50 -6.73 -8.77 5.46
N GLY A 51 -6.99 -10.00 5.00
CA GLY A 51 -7.74 -10.26 3.76
C GLY A 51 -9.21 -9.87 3.80
N ASP A 52 -9.82 -9.75 4.98
CA ASP A 52 -11.22 -9.34 5.14
C ASP A 52 -11.38 -7.82 4.90
N PHE A 53 -10.29 -7.08 5.00
CA PHE A 53 -10.22 -5.64 4.79
C PHE A 53 -9.10 -5.26 3.81
N PRO A 54 -9.27 -5.53 2.51
CA PRO A 54 -8.24 -5.27 1.53
C PRO A 54 -7.84 -3.79 1.49
N ALA A 55 -6.53 -3.52 1.46
CA ALA A 55 -5.98 -2.17 1.35
C ALA A 55 -6.28 -1.48 0.01
N ALA A 56 -6.82 -2.22 -0.95
CA ALA A 56 -7.15 -1.74 -2.28
C ALA A 56 -8.41 -0.89 -2.26
N ILE A 57 -8.26 0.36 -2.69
CA ILE A 57 -9.32 1.35 -2.88
C ILE A 57 -9.14 2.05 -4.22
N VAL A 58 -10.23 2.61 -4.77
CA VAL A 58 -10.23 3.35 -6.03
C VAL A 58 -11.01 4.65 -5.90
N THR A 59 -10.61 5.68 -6.64
CA THR A 59 -11.32 6.95 -6.68
C THR A 59 -11.09 7.68 -7.99
N ASP A 60 -12.10 8.42 -8.46
CA ASP A 60 -11.97 9.31 -9.60
C ASP A 60 -11.38 10.67 -9.18
N ILE A 61 -10.37 11.12 -9.92
CA ILE A 61 -9.65 12.39 -9.62
C ILE A 61 -9.85 13.45 -10.70
N ALA A 62 -10.31 13.07 -11.89
CA ALA A 62 -10.67 13.98 -12.96
C ALA A 62 -11.77 13.38 -13.84
N THR A 63 -12.64 14.23 -14.38
CA THR A 63 -13.71 13.84 -15.30
C THR A 63 -13.55 14.58 -16.63
N ASP A 64 -13.53 13.84 -17.74
CA ASP A 64 -13.67 14.38 -19.09
C ASP A 64 -15.17 14.43 -19.46
N PRO A 65 -15.74 15.61 -19.72
CA PRO A 65 -17.13 15.75 -20.18
C PRO A 65 -17.44 14.96 -21.47
N ASN A 66 -16.43 14.54 -22.23
CA ASN A 66 -16.60 13.74 -23.44
C ASN A 66 -16.82 12.24 -23.18
N GLY A 67 -16.77 11.78 -21.91
CA GLY A 67 -17.28 10.46 -21.53
C GLY A 67 -16.31 9.54 -20.78
N SER A 68 -15.17 10.05 -20.30
CA SER A 68 -14.24 9.28 -19.47
C SER A 68 -13.94 9.97 -18.13
N CYS A 69 -13.35 9.22 -17.20
CA CYS A 69 -12.76 9.73 -15.97
C CYS A 69 -11.38 9.14 -15.78
N LEU A 70 -10.52 9.88 -15.09
CA LEU A 70 -9.22 9.40 -14.63
C LEU A 70 -9.40 8.86 -13.21
N GLU A 71 -9.16 7.58 -13.03
CA GLU A 71 -9.20 6.92 -11.73
C GLU A 71 -7.78 6.63 -11.24
N VAL A 72 -7.61 6.71 -9.91
CA VAL A 72 -6.43 6.26 -9.22
C VAL A 72 -6.81 5.25 -8.15
N GLY A 73 -5.92 4.30 -7.89
CA GLY A 73 -6.18 3.28 -6.88
C GLY A 73 -4.93 2.74 -6.23
N THR A 74 -5.13 2.10 -5.09
CA THR A 74 -4.16 1.22 -4.44
C THR A 74 -4.55 -0.23 -4.69
N GLY A 75 -3.59 -1.13 -4.73
CA GLY A 75 -3.82 -2.57 -4.75
C GLY A 75 -3.28 -3.22 -3.47
N ASN A 76 -2.82 -4.46 -3.59
CA ASN A 76 -2.01 -5.06 -2.52
C ASN A 76 -0.78 -4.19 -2.24
N PRO A 77 -0.39 -3.99 -0.97
CA PRO A 77 0.83 -3.27 -0.62
C PRO A 77 2.05 -3.88 -1.33
N SER A 78 2.94 -3.03 -1.83
CA SER A 78 4.24 -3.46 -2.35
C SER A 78 5.24 -3.60 -1.21
N THR A 79 6.24 -4.46 -1.39
CA THR A 79 7.38 -4.57 -0.48
C THR A 79 8.45 -3.57 -0.90
N ILE A 80 8.89 -2.72 0.03
CA ILE A 80 10.07 -1.86 -0.15
C ILE A 80 11.29 -2.49 0.52
N TYR A 81 12.44 -2.38 -0.13
CA TYR A 81 13.75 -2.70 0.42
C TYR A 81 14.57 -1.43 0.51
N VAL A 82 15.12 -1.14 1.68
CA VAL A 82 15.93 0.06 1.93
C VAL A 82 17.24 -0.36 2.57
N VAL A 83 18.36 0.13 2.03
CA VAL A 83 19.68 -0.05 2.65
C VAL A 83 19.92 1.12 3.59
N VAL A 84 20.11 0.84 4.88
CA VAL A 84 20.36 1.86 5.91
C VAL A 84 21.66 1.56 6.67
N PRO A 85 22.51 2.57 6.94
CA PRO A 85 23.67 2.39 7.81
C PRO A 85 23.23 2.41 9.28
N ILE A 86 23.57 1.36 10.04
CA ILE A 86 23.38 1.29 11.49
C ILE A 86 24.74 0.93 12.10
N ASP A 87 25.25 1.79 13.00
CA ASP A 87 26.55 1.64 13.66
C ASP A 87 27.74 1.38 12.72
N GLY A 88 27.69 1.97 11.52
CA GLY A 88 28.72 1.81 10.49
C GLY A 88 28.60 0.55 9.63
N GLU A 89 27.57 -0.27 9.85
CA GLU A 89 27.26 -1.46 9.06
C GLU A 89 26.00 -1.27 8.22
N LEU A 90 26.04 -1.74 6.96
CA LEU A 90 24.88 -1.65 6.07
C LEU A 90 23.87 -2.76 6.39
N HIS A 91 22.63 -2.35 6.63
CA HIS A 91 21.51 -3.23 6.90
C HIS A 91 20.46 -3.09 5.81
N ILE A 92 19.76 -4.19 5.51
CA ILE A 92 18.58 -4.16 4.64
C ILE A 92 17.33 -4.15 5.52
N CYS A 93 16.56 -3.08 5.43
CA CYS A 93 15.24 -2.96 6.02
C CYS A 93 14.17 -3.31 4.98
N VAL A 94 13.12 -3.99 5.42
CA VAL A 94 11.98 -4.41 4.59
C VAL A 94 10.71 -3.85 5.19
N GLY A 95 9.83 -3.29 4.34
CA GLY A 95 8.57 -2.72 4.78
C GLY A 95 7.47 -2.82 3.73
N ALA A 96 6.25 -2.45 4.12
CA ALA A 96 5.12 -2.33 3.22
C ALA A 96 4.93 -0.87 2.78
N VAL A 97 4.65 -0.64 1.50
CA VAL A 97 4.31 0.66 0.93
C VAL A 97 3.09 0.53 0.02
N TYR A 98 2.33 1.60 -0.14
CA TYR A 98 1.18 1.60 -1.05
C TYR A 98 1.62 1.35 -2.50
N SER A 99 0.90 0.48 -3.19
CA SER A 99 0.92 0.43 -4.65
C SER A 99 0.11 1.58 -5.22
N PHE A 100 0.40 1.95 -6.48
CA PHE A 100 -0.25 3.06 -7.15
C PHE A 100 -0.65 2.65 -8.56
N TYR A 101 -1.91 2.89 -8.89
CA TYR A 101 -2.51 2.69 -10.19
C TYR A 101 -3.15 4.00 -10.65
N GLN A 102 -3.07 4.27 -11.94
CA GLN A 102 -3.74 5.40 -12.59
C GLN A 102 -4.14 4.98 -14.00
N PHE A 103 -5.42 5.10 -14.31
CA PHE A 103 -5.98 4.61 -15.57
C PHE A 103 -7.25 5.38 -15.94
N GLU A 104 -7.59 5.39 -17.22
CA GLU A 104 -8.85 5.97 -17.71
C GLU A 104 -9.97 4.93 -17.65
N GLN A 105 -11.17 5.35 -17.26
CA GLN A 105 -12.39 4.54 -17.28
C GLN A 105 -13.53 5.29 -18.00
N PRO A 106 -14.45 4.58 -18.67
CA PRO A 106 -15.69 5.18 -19.15
C PRO A 106 -16.50 5.77 -17.98
N LEU A 107 -17.09 6.94 -18.18
CA LEU A 107 -17.84 7.65 -17.13
C LEU A 107 -19.00 6.84 -16.54
N ALA A 108 -19.59 5.96 -17.37
CA ALA A 108 -20.68 5.06 -17.00
C ALA A 108 -20.20 3.80 -16.24
N GLU A 109 -18.89 3.56 -16.19
CA GLU A 109 -18.23 2.38 -15.62
C GLU A 109 -17.22 2.79 -14.53
N ARG A 110 -17.50 3.91 -13.84
CA ARG A 110 -16.75 4.30 -12.63
C ARG A 110 -16.73 3.15 -11.64
N LEU A 111 -15.55 2.85 -11.12
CA LEU A 111 -15.37 1.71 -10.25
C LEU A 111 -15.70 2.04 -8.81
N THR A 112 -16.40 1.12 -8.17
CA THR A 112 -16.42 1.00 -6.71
C THR A 112 -15.22 0.19 -6.23
N ASP A 113 -14.88 0.31 -4.94
CA ASP A 113 -13.82 -0.51 -4.33
C ASP A 113 -14.04 -2.02 -4.55
N SER A 114 -15.28 -2.49 -4.55
CA SER A 114 -15.60 -3.91 -4.76
C SER A 114 -15.29 -4.35 -6.19
N GLU A 115 -15.69 -3.56 -7.19
CA GLU A 115 -15.39 -3.83 -8.60
C GLU A 115 -13.88 -3.76 -8.87
N TRP A 116 -13.19 -2.76 -8.29
CA TRP A 116 -11.74 -2.65 -8.35
C TRP A 116 -11.03 -3.88 -7.77
N ARG A 117 -11.44 -4.35 -6.58
CA ARG A 117 -10.87 -5.54 -5.95
C ARG A 117 -11.11 -6.81 -6.77
N GLN A 118 -12.28 -6.96 -7.38
CA GLN A 118 -12.58 -8.09 -8.28
C GLN A 118 -11.74 -8.02 -9.56
N MET A 119 -11.63 -6.83 -10.16
CA MET A 119 -10.83 -6.60 -11.35
C MET A 119 -9.35 -6.92 -11.10
N MET A 120 -8.82 -6.54 -9.93
CA MET A 120 -7.44 -6.81 -9.54
C MET A 120 -7.18 -8.23 -9.02
N GLY A 121 -8.19 -9.10 -9.02
CA GLY A 121 -8.06 -10.48 -8.52
C GLY A 121 -7.87 -10.59 -7.00
N ILE A 122 -8.19 -9.53 -6.26
CA ILE A 122 -8.11 -9.46 -4.80
C ILE A 122 -9.37 -10.05 -4.16
N ALA A 123 -10.53 -9.83 -4.80
CA ALA A 123 -11.82 -10.35 -4.37
C ALA A 123 -12.42 -11.33 -5.39
N VAL A 124 -13.27 -12.22 -4.90
CA VAL A 124 -14.01 -13.18 -5.72
C VAL A 124 -15.10 -12.46 -6.52
N LYS A 125 -15.29 -12.87 -7.78
CA LYS A 125 -16.38 -12.44 -8.65
C LYS A 125 -17.70 -13.11 -8.24
N GLU A 126 -18.81 -12.62 -8.80
CA GLU A 126 -20.14 -13.18 -8.57
C GLU A 126 -20.27 -14.67 -8.94
N ASP A 127 -19.49 -15.14 -9.91
CA ASP A 127 -19.47 -16.53 -10.35
C ASP A 127 -18.60 -17.46 -9.49
N GLY A 128 -18.00 -16.93 -8.41
CA GLY A 128 -17.14 -17.67 -7.51
C GLY A 128 -15.68 -17.81 -7.98
N THR A 129 -15.28 -17.15 -9.07
CA THR A 129 -13.91 -17.20 -9.60
C THR A 129 -13.12 -15.94 -9.27
N TYR A 130 -11.79 -16.02 -9.32
CA TYR A 130 -10.90 -14.86 -9.23
C TYR A 130 -10.49 -14.39 -10.63
N ASN A 131 -10.22 -13.09 -10.78
CA ASN A 131 -9.57 -12.60 -12.00
C ASN A 131 -8.06 -12.90 -11.95
N PHE A 132 -7.55 -13.66 -12.91
CA PHE A 132 -6.13 -13.91 -13.06
C PHE A 132 -5.53 -13.31 -14.34
N ASP A 133 -6.38 -12.85 -15.28
CA ASP A 133 -5.97 -12.66 -16.67
C ASP A 133 -5.66 -11.20 -17.06
N ALA A 134 -5.97 -10.20 -16.23
CA ALA A 134 -5.68 -8.80 -16.57
C ALA A 134 -5.82 -7.83 -15.38
N PRO A 135 -4.84 -7.75 -14.46
CA PRO A 135 -4.76 -6.59 -13.57
C PRO A 135 -4.46 -5.33 -14.39
N VAL A 136 -4.97 -4.18 -13.94
CA VAL A 136 -4.57 -2.90 -14.51
C VAL A 136 -3.08 -2.70 -14.25
N ASP A 137 -2.32 -2.36 -15.29
CA ASP A 137 -0.90 -2.09 -15.15
C ASP A 137 -0.65 -0.82 -14.32
N ALA A 138 0.35 -0.87 -13.45
CA ALA A 138 0.84 0.35 -12.80
C ALA A 138 1.44 1.30 -13.85
N PRO A 139 1.30 2.64 -13.67
CA PRO A 139 1.84 3.61 -14.63
C PRO A 139 3.34 3.41 -14.88
N GLU A 140 3.78 3.58 -16.12
CA GLU A 140 5.15 3.27 -16.54
C GLU A 140 6.22 3.98 -15.70
N TRP A 141 5.97 5.23 -15.28
CA TRP A 141 6.90 5.99 -14.45
C TRP A 141 7.20 5.32 -13.10
N THR A 142 6.28 4.48 -12.60
CA THR A 142 6.46 3.73 -11.35
C THR A 142 7.49 2.60 -11.47
N ARG A 143 7.88 2.21 -12.70
CA ARG A 143 8.88 1.15 -12.94
C ARG A 143 10.28 1.53 -12.48
N SER A 144 10.61 2.81 -12.48
CA SER A 144 11.96 3.33 -12.18
C SER A 144 12.49 2.95 -10.79
N TYR A 145 11.60 2.70 -9.82
CA TYR A 145 11.94 2.29 -8.45
C TYR A 145 11.46 0.88 -8.12
N ARG A 146 10.97 0.12 -9.11
CA ARG A 146 10.58 -1.27 -8.96
C ARG A 146 11.70 -2.16 -9.45
N TYR A 147 11.86 -3.30 -8.78
CA TYR A 147 12.75 -4.36 -9.22
C TYR A 147 11.89 -5.55 -9.64
N GLU A 148 12.05 -5.97 -10.89
CA GLU A 148 11.45 -7.19 -11.43
C GLU A 148 12.56 -8.23 -11.54
N TYR A 149 12.36 -9.39 -10.90
CA TYR A 149 13.31 -10.49 -10.98
C TYR A 149 13.09 -11.25 -12.29
N GLU A 150 14.05 -11.16 -13.21
CA GLU A 150 14.05 -11.95 -14.44
C GLU A 150 14.69 -13.34 -14.15
N TYR A 151 13.99 -14.40 -14.54
CA TYR A 151 14.44 -15.80 -14.43
C TYR A 151 15.27 -16.24 -15.64
#